data_AF-A0A7L3H0M2-F1
#
_entry.id   AF-A0A7L3H0M2-F1
#
_cell.length_a   1.000
_cell.length_b   1.000
_cell.length_c   1.000
_cell.angle_alpha   90.00
_cell.angle_beta   90.00
_cell.angle_gamma   90.00
#
_symmetry.space_group_name_H-M   'P 1'
#
loop_
_entity.id
_entity.type
_entity.pdbx_description
1 polymer ?
#
loop_
_entity_poly.entity_id
_entity_poly.type
_entity_poly.pdbx_seq_one_letter_code
_entity_poly.pdbx_strand_id
1 'polypeptide(L)'
;QYSLVRDVVSALRRHRMHEQQFRHPPLLVLGNFGVPQMHLKLMAGMFQGMFPKINVHRVNLNSIRRCLLISYDAESQLLEFRH
;
A
#
# COMPACT_ATOMS: atom_id res chain seq x y z
N GLN A 1 14.02 -7.36 3.35
CA GLN A 1 15.12 -6.41 3.09
C GLN A 1 14.73 -5.06 3.65
N TYR A 2 15.66 -4.35 4.28
CA TYR A 2 15.40 -3.04 4.85
C TYR A 2 16.02 -1.95 3.97
N SER A 3 15.35 -0.81 3.82
CA SER A 3 15.84 0.32 3.04
C SER A 3 15.51 1.62 3.74
N LEU A 4 16.44 2.57 3.71
CA LEU A 4 16.22 3.91 4.25
C LEU A 4 15.56 4.80 3.21
N VAL A 5 14.65 5.67 3.65
CA VAL A 5 13.98 6.64 2.76
C VAL A 5 15.01 7.51 2.00
N ARG A 6 16.11 7.89 2.66
CA ARG A 6 17.17 8.69 2.03
C ARG A 6 17.84 7.97 0.84
N ASP A 7 17.99 6.65 0.94
CA ASP A 7 18.65 5.84 -0.10
C ASP A 7 17.68 5.61 -1.26
N VAL A 8 16.39 5.43 -0.97
CA VAL A 8 15.33 5.33 -1.98
C VAL A 8 15.20 6.65 -2.76
N VAL A 9 15.18 7.78 -2.05
CA VAL A 9 15.09 9.10 -2.67
C VAL A 9 16.29 9.42 -3.54
N SER A 10 17.51 9.10 -3.08
CA SER A 10 18.74 9.37 -3.86
C SER A 10 18.85 8.48 -5.10
N ALA A 11 18.33 7.25 -5.06
CA ALA A 11 18.31 6.34 -6.21
C ALA A 11 17.28 6.75 -7.29
N LEU A 12 16.24 7.50 -6.93
CA LEU A 12 15.15 7.88 -7.84
C LEU A 12 15.45 9.19 -8.58
N ARG A 13 15.75 9.11 -9.90
CA ARG A 13 15.92 10.27 -10.79
C ARG A 13 14.78 11.31 -10.72
N ARG A 14 13.55 10.87 -10.43
CA ARG A 14 12.37 11.73 -10.28
C ARG A 14 11.54 11.30 -9.07
N HIS A 15 12.07 11.51 -7.87
CA HIS A 15 11.27 11.42 -6.66
C HIS A 15 10.22 12.56 -6.61
N ARG A 16 8.95 12.24 -6.33
CA ARG A 16 7.92 13.23 -5.98
C ARG A 16 7.74 13.27 -4.47
N MET A 17 8.45 14.17 -3.81
CA MET A 17 8.37 14.37 -2.37
C MET A 17 7.81 15.75 -2.05
N HIS A 18 6.49 15.85 -1.92
CA HIS A 18 5.81 17.09 -1.53
C HIS A 18 5.07 16.87 -0.21
N GLU A 19 5.30 17.70 0.80
CA GLU A 19 4.74 17.53 2.15
C GLU A 19 3.20 17.35 2.15
N GLN A 20 2.50 18.05 1.27
CA GLN A 20 1.04 17.97 1.16
C GLN A 20 0.50 16.57 0.83
N GLN A 21 1.33 15.67 0.27
CA GLN A 21 0.91 14.30 -0.03
C GLN A 21 0.62 13.48 1.24
N PHE A 22 1.19 13.87 2.38
CA PHE A 22 1.04 13.18 3.66
C PHE A 22 -0.19 13.65 4.46
N ARG A 23 -0.93 14.66 3.99
CA ARG A 23 -2.15 15.17 4.64
C ARG A 23 -3.33 14.20 4.60
N HIS A 24 -3.31 13.26 3.65
CA HIS A 24 -4.32 12.24 3.50
C HIS A 24 -3.71 10.84 3.66
N PRO A 25 -4.47 9.87 4.20
CA PRO A 25 -4.05 8.48 4.27
C PRO A 25 -3.86 7.89 2.85
N PRO A 26 -2.96 6.91 2.67
CA PRO A 26 -2.78 6.26 1.37
C PRO A 26 -3.95 5.33 1.05
N LEU A 27 -4.22 5.15 -0.24
CA LEU A 27 -5.12 4.11 -0.76
C LEU A 27 -4.45 2.74 -0.62
N LEU A 28 -5.03 1.83 0.17
CA LEU A 28 -4.56 0.45 0.26
C LEU A 28 -4.96 -0.34 -0.99
N VAL A 29 -3.98 -1.03 -1.57
CA VAL A 29 -4.14 -1.99 -2.67
C VAL A 29 -3.58 -3.33 -2.21
N LEU A 30 -4.38 -4.39 -2.30
CA LEU A 30 -3.98 -5.75 -1.96
C LEU A 30 -3.79 -6.56 -3.25
N GLY A 31 -2.56 -6.97 -3.53
CA GLY A 31 -2.18 -7.79 -4.68
C GLY A 31 -2.09 -9.27 -4.31
N ASN A 32 -2.63 -10.15 -5.15
CA ASN A 32 -2.53 -11.61 -5.01
C ASN A 32 -3.12 -12.22 -3.70
N PHE A 33 -4.02 -11.51 -3.02
CA PHE A 33 -4.76 -12.02 -1.85
C PHE A 33 -6.01 -12.84 -2.19
N GLY A 34 -6.25 -13.13 -3.48
CA GLY A 34 -7.44 -13.87 -3.95
C GLY A 34 -7.34 -15.39 -3.86
N VAL A 35 -6.22 -15.93 -3.36
CA VAL A 35 -5.98 -17.37 -3.24
C VAL A 35 -6.78 -17.93 -2.04
N PRO A 36 -7.38 -19.14 -2.11
CA PRO A 36 -8.31 -19.68 -1.09
C PRO A 36 -7.68 -20.03 0.28
N GLN A 37 -6.52 -19.48 0.60
CA GLN A 37 -5.82 -19.73 1.86
C GLN A 37 -6.38 -18.84 2.97
N MET A 38 -6.80 -19.45 4.08
CA MET A 38 -7.45 -18.74 5.19
C MET A 38 -6.59 -17.62 5.78
N HIS A 39 -5.28 -17.84 5.89
CA HIS A 39 -4.36 -16.85 6.45
C HIS A 39 -4.30 -15.58 5.59
N LEU A 40 -4.35 -15.70 4.25
CA LEU A 40 -4.40 -14.53 3.35
C LEU A 40 -5.68 -13.72 3.55
N LYS A 41 -6.82 -14.39 3.72
CA LYS A 41 -8.10 -13.72 4.00
C LYS A 41 -8.06 -12.96 5.32
N LEU A 42 -7.49 -13.54 6.36
CA LEU A 42 -7.30 -12.88 7.65
C LEU A 42 -6.35 -11.67 7.54
N MET A 43 -5.22 -11.82 6.84
CA MET A 43 -4.28 -10.72 6.62
C MET A 43 -4.89 -9.59 5.80
N ALA A 44 -5.66 -9.91 4.75
CA ALA A 44 -6.39 -8.91 3.97
C ALA A 44 -7.37 -8.12 4.86
N GLY A 45 -8.14 -8.81 5.72
CA GLY A 45 -9.03 -8.17 6.69
C GLY A 45 -8.29 -7.31 7.70
N MET A 46 -7.13 -7.77 8.19
CA MET A 46 -6.26 -7.00 9.08
C MET A 46 -5.80 -5.70 8.44
N PHE A 47 -5.21 -5.77 7.24
CA PHE A 47 -4.75 -4.58 6.53
C PHE A 47 -5.90 -3.64 6.19
N GLN A 48 -7.04 -4.16 5.73
CA GLN A 48 -8.23 -3.34 5.51
C GLN A 48 -8.73 -2.65 6.79
N GLY A 49 -8.59 -3.28 7.95
CA GLY A 49 -8.94 -2.69 9.24
C GLY A 49 -7.98 -1.62 9.75
N MET A 50 -6.72 -1.62 9.27
CA MET A 50 -5.71 -0.61 9.64
C MET A 50 -5.86 0.71 8.88
N PHE A 51 -6.57 0.71 7.76
CA PHE A 51 -6.78 1.89 6.92
C PHE A 51 -8.25 2.33 6.93
N PRO A 52 -8.53 3.63 6.72
CA PRO A 52 -9.90 4.09 6.62
C PRO A 52 -10.60 3.41 5.43
N LYS A 53 -11.82 2.93 5.66
CA LYS A 53 -12.63 2.32 4.61
C LYS A 53 -12.93 3.34 3.52
N ILE A 54 -12.83 2.92 2.27
CA ILE A 54 -13.07 3.76 1.10
C ILE A 54 -14.43 3.40 0.52
N ASN A 55 -15.29 4.41 0.42
CA ASN A 55 -16.53 4.32 -0.32
C ASN A 55 -16.33 4.99 -1.68
N VAL A 56 -16.29 4.21 -2.75
CA VAL A 56 -16.05 4.69 -4.12
C VAL A 56 -17.07 5.73 -4.60
N HIS A 57 -18.28 5.77 -4.02
CA HIS A 57 -19.30 6.75 -4.37
C HIS A 57 -19.18 8.08 -3.60
N ARG A 58 -18.42 8.10 -2.49
CA ARG A 58 -18.25 9.30 -1.65
C ARG A 58 -16.83 9.83 -1.60
N VAL A 59 -15.84 9.03 -2.02
CA VAL A 59 -14.43 9.39 -1.93
C VAL A 59 -14.11 10.55 -2.87
N ASN A 60 -13.41 11.55 -2.37
CA ASN A 60 -12.89 12.63 -3.20
C ASN A 60 -11.57 12.19 -3.84
N LEU A 61 -11.58 11.89 -5.13
CA LEU A 61 -10.37 11.45 -5.87
C LEU A 61 -9.21 12.45 -5.79
N ASN A 62 -9.48 13.76 -5.69
CA ASN A 62 -8.44 14.78 -5.56
C ASN A 62 -7.68 14.71 -4.22
N SER A 63 -8.25 14.03 -3.22
CA SER A 63 -7.59 13.78 -1.93
C SER A 63 -6.67 12.55 -1.96
N ILE A 64 -6.80 11.67 -2.96
CA ILE A 64 -5.97 10.48 -3.10
C ILE A 64 -4.65 10.87 -3.77
N ARG A 65 -3.60 11.01 -2.97
CA ARG A 65 -2.25 11.39 -3.44
C ARG A 65 -1.20 10.31 -3.25
N ARG A 66 -1.52 9.25 -2.52
CA ARG A 66 -0.61 8.15 -2.18
C ARG A 66 -1.35 6.81 -2.26
N CYS A 67 -0.63 5.77 -2.66
CA CYS A 67 -1.14 4.40 -2.70
C CYS A 67 -0.14 3.51 -1.98
N LEU A 68 -0.63 2.51 -1.26
CA LEU A 68 0.17 1.48 -0.64
C LEU A 68 -0.23 0.14 -1.25
N LEU A 69 0.71 -0.52 -1.92
CA LEU A 69 0.56 -1.87 -2.43
C LEU A 69 1.18 -2.87 -1.45
N ILE A 70 0.38 -3.83 -1.01
CA ILE A 70 0.84 -5.03 -0.32
C ILE A 70 0.53 -6.20 -1.24
N SER A 71 1.55 -6.93 -1.68
CA SER A 71 1.39 -8.08 -2.57
C SER A 71 1.93 -9.34 -1.89
N TYR A 72 1.22 -10.45 -2.03
CA TYR A 72 1.71 -11.75 -1.58
C TYR A 72 2.30 -12.53 -2.75
N ASP A 73 3.48 -13.11 -2.55
CA ASP A 73 4.07 -14.07 -3.46
C ASP A 73 3.92 -15.50 -2.92
N ALA A 74 3.25 -16.36 -3.68
CA ALA A 74 2.95 -17.72 -3.27
C ALA A 74 4.17 -18.64 -3.31
N GLU A 75 5.17 -18.34 -4.16
CA GLU A 75 6.38 -19.15 -4.27
C GLU A 75 7.33 -18.91 -3.09
N SER A 76 7.66 -17.64 -2.83
CA SER A 76 8.54 -17.27 -1.71
C SER A 76 7.83 -17.22 -0.35
N GLN A 77 6.49 -17.22 -0.34
CA GLN A 77 5.67 -17.03 0.87
C GLN A 77 5.89 -15.69 1.56
N LEU A 78 6.34 -14.67 0.82
CA LEU A 78 6.65 -13.35 1.35
C LEU A 78 5.61 -12.30 0.97
N LEU A 79 5.51 -11.27 1.81
CA LEU A 79 4.78 -10.04 1.52
C LEU A 79 5.74 -8.99 0.99
N GLU A 80 5.39 -8.43 -0.16
CA GLU A 80 6.05 -7.24 -0.71
C GLU A 80 5.24 -5.99 -0.38
N PHE A 81 5.93 -5.01 0.20
CA PHE A 81 5.37 -3.71 0.57
C PHE A 81 5.96 -2.63 -0.33
N ARG A 82 5.11 -1.88 -1.05
CA ARG A 82 5.54 -0.80 -1.97
C ARG A 82 4.62 0.41 -1.83
N HIS A 83 5.20 1.60 -1.70
CA HIS A 83 4.49 2.87 -1.56
C HIS A 83 5.10 3.94 -2.47
#